data_AF-A0A3D5SXJ3-F1
#
_entry.id   AF-A0A3D5SXJ3-F1
#
_cell.length_a   1.000
_cell.length_b   1.000
_cell.length_c   1.000
_cell.angle_alpha   90.00
_cell.angle_beta   90.00
_cell.angle_gamma   90.00
#
_symmetry.space_group_name_H-M   'P 1'
#
loop_
_entity.id
_entity.type
_entity.pdbx_description
1 polymer ?
#
loop_
_entity_poly.entity_id
_entity_poly.type
_entity_poly.pdbx_seq_one_letter_code
_entity_poly.pdbx_strand_id
1 'polypeptide(L)'
;TMGIVNAGQLGVYEDLPAQLREAVEDVVLDRRRDAGERLVDLAQTVKGRAREQAQDLAWREWPVERRIEHALVHGISEFIVEDTEQARSAATDAVEVIEGPLMAGMNVVGELFGQGKMFLPQV
;
A
#
# COMPACT_ATOMS: atom_id res chain seq x y z
N THR A 1 -8.74 -26.49 -7.58
CA THR A 1 -7.50 -26.59 -6.80
C THR A 1 -7.42 -25.38 -5.90
N MET A 2 -7.31 -25.53 -4.57
CA MET A 2 -7.13 -24.39 -3.67
C MET A 2 -5.66 -23.96 -3.69
N GLY A 3 -5.41 -22.66 -3.87
CA GLY A 3 -4.08 -22.07 -3.75
C GLY A 3 -3.85 -21.58 -2.32
N ILE A 4 -2.70 -21.90 -1.74
CA ILE A 4 -2.26 -21.29 -0.47
C ILE A 4 -1.65 -19.93 -0.83
N VAL A 5 -2.22 -18.86 -0.28
CA VAL A 5 -1.77 -17.48 -0.49
C VAL A 5 -1.19 -16.94 0.81
N ASN A 6 -0.03 -16.29 0.75
CA ASN A 6 0.53 -15.56 1.89
C ASN A 6 -0.12 -14.18 1.96
N ALA A 7 -1.06 -13.99 2.89
CA ALA A 7 -1.79 -12.74 3.05
C ALA A 7 -0.89 -11.56 3.43
N GLY A 8 0.24 -11.79 4.12
CA GLY A 8 1.20 -10.76 4.49
C GLY A 8 2.08 -10.27 3.32
N GLN A 9 2.03 -10.96 2.17
CA GLN A 9 2.71 -10.53 0.94
C GLN A 9 1.74 -9.90 -0.08
N LEU A 10 0.46 -9.76 0.27
CA LEU A 10 -0.48 -9.01 -0.55
C LEU A 10 -0.15 -7.52 -0.41
N GLY A 11 -0.06 -6.81 -1.54
CA GLY A 11 0.03 -5.36 -1.54
C GLY A 11 -1.28 -4.71 -1.08
N VAL A 12 -1.22 -3.41 -0.78
CA VAL A 12 -2.42 -2.62 -0.47
C VAL A 12 -3.28 -2.49 -1.72
N TYR A 13 -4.58 -2.67 -1.57
CA TYR A 13 -5.52 -2.65 -2.69
C TYR A 13 -5.51 -1.33 -3.47
N GLU A 14 -5.33 -0.21 -2.77
CA GLU A 14 -5.31 1.13 -3.35
C GLU A 14 -4.08 1.41 -4.23
N ASP A 15 -2.97 0.71 -3.99
CA ASP A 15 -1.74 0.91 -4.77
C ASP A 15 -1.74 0.12 -6.09
N LEU A 16 -2.77 -0.72 -6.31
CA LEU A 16 -2.92 -1.43 -7.57
C LEU A 16 -3.12 -0.42 -8.70
N PRO A 17 -2.36 -0.51 -9.81
CA PRO A 17 -2.56 0.33 -10.97
C PRO A 17 -4.03 0.31 -11.40
N ALA A 18 -4.64 1.49 -11.56
CA ALA A 18 -6.08 1.60 -11.76
C ALA A 18 -6.62 0.72 -12.90
N GLN A 19 -5.87 0.65 -14.03
CA GLN A 19 -6.22 -0.20 -15.17
C GLN A 19 -6.21 -1.69 -14.83
N LEU A 20 -5.27 -2.15 -14.01
CA LEU A 20 -5.20 -3.53 -13.54
C LEU A 20 -6.33 -3.83 -12.56
N ARG A 21 -6.55 -2.93 -11.60
CA ARG A 21 -7.63 -3.05 -10.60
C ARG A 21 -8.99 -3.16 -11.28
N GLU A 22 -9.29 -2.25 -12.21
CA GLU A 22 -10.55 -2.24 -12.97
C GLU A 22 -10.73 -3.53 -13.78
N ALA A 23 -9.71 -3.96 -14.53
CA ALA A 23 -9.79 -5.17 -15.34
C ALA A 23 -10.03 -6.43 -14.50
N VAL A 24 -9.43 -6.52 -13.31
CA VAL A 24 -9.65 -7.63 -12.38
C VAL A 24 -11.04 -7.55 -11.73
N GLU A 25 -11.46 -6.38 -11.27
CA GLU A 25 -12.80 -6.16 -10.71
C GLU A 25 -13.90 -6.54 -11.70
N ASP A 26 -13.74 -6.16 -12.97
CA ASP A 26 -14.72 -6.45 -14.03
C ASP A 26 -14.93 -7.95 -14.24
N VAL A 27 -13.87 -8.76 -14.09
CA VAL A 27 -13.93 -10.22 -14.18
C VAL A 27 -14.53 -10.83 -12.91
N VAL A 28 -14.06 -10.41 -11.74
CA VAL A 28 -14.49 -10.98 -10.44
C VAL A 28 -15.97 -10.67 -10.14
N LEU A 29 -16.42 -9.46 -10.52
CA LEU A 29 -17.76 -8.97 -10.24
C LEU A 29 -18.72 -9.09 -11.43
N ASP A 30 -18.27 -9.68 -12.54
CA ASP A 30 -19.06 -9.88 -13.77
C ASP A 30 -19.75 -8.58 -14.27
N ARG A 31 -19.02 -7.46 -14.25
CA ARG A 31 -19.57 -6.13 -14.58
C ARG A 31 -19.82 -5.94 -16.09
N ARG A 32 -19.18 -6.75 -16.93
CA ARG A 32 -19.22 -6.64 -18.39
C ARG A 32 -18.92 -7.96 -19.07
N ARG A 33 -19.44 -8.11 -20.29
CA ARG A 33 -19.34 -9.37 -21.05
C ARG A 33 -17.94 -9.64 -21.61
N ASP A 34 -17.16 -8.60 -21.87
CA ASP A 34 -15.80 -8.65 -22.44
C ASP A 34 -14.69 -8.62 -21.37
N ALA A 35 -15.04 -8.76 -20.08
CA ALA A 35 -14.09 -8.65 -18.97
C ALA A 35 -12.89 -9.59 -19.12
N GLY A 36 -13.15 -10.85 -19.49
CA GLY A 36 -12.11 -11.88 -19.66
C GLY A 36 -11.11 -11.55 -20.77
N GLU A 37 -11.59 -11.07 -21.92
CA GLU A 37 -10.75 -10.69 -23.06
C GLU A 37 -9.84 -9.52 -22.70
N ARG A 38 -10.40 -8.48 -22.07
CA ARG A 38 -9.61 -7.32 -21.60
C ARG A 38 -8.51 -7.70 -20.62
N LEU A 39 -8.79 -8.60 -19.68
CA LEU A 39 -7.79 -9.06 -18.71
C LEU A 39 -6.67 -9.83 -19.41
N VAL A 40 -7.01 -10.68 -20.39
CA VAL A 40 -6.02 -11.43 -21.19
C VAL A 40 -5.14 -10.48 -22.00
N ASP A 41 -5.73 -9.48 -22.67
CA ASP A 41 -5.00 -8.48 -23.43
C ASP A 41 -4.05 -7.66 -22.54
N LEU A 42 -4.53 -7.25 -21.35
CA LEU A 42 -3.70 -6.56 -20.37
C LEU A 42 -2.52 -7.44 -19.92
N ALA A 43 -2.75 -8.73 -19.67
CA ALA A 43 -1.70 -9.66 -19.26
C ALA A 43 -0.59 -9.82 -20.32
N GLN A 44 -0.92 -9.69 -21.61
CA GLN A 44 0.10 -9.71 -22.67
C GLN A 44 1.09 -8.55 -22.57
N THR A 45 0.67 -7.39 -22.08
CA THR A 45 1.53 -6.21 -21.92
C THR A 45 2.58 -6.36 -20.81
N VAL A 46 2.33 -7.27 -19.86
CA VAL A 46 3.20 -7.51 -18.69
C VAL A 46 4.10 -8.75 -18.90
N LYS A 47 3.80 -9.56 -19.91
CA LYS A 47 4.49 -10.83 -20.20
C LYS A 47 5.99 -10.59 -20.48
N GLY A 48 6.85 -11.28 -19.74
CA GLY A 48 8.31 -11.21 -19.93
C GLY A 48 9.04 -10.12 -19.13
N ARG A 49 8.31 -9.26 -18.39
CA ARG A 49 8.95 -8.42 -17.38
C ARG A 49 9.13 -9.22 -16.09
N ALA A 50 10.36 -9.70 -15.86
CA ALA A 50 10.76 -10.01 -14.49
C ALA A 50 10.71 -8.69 -13.72
N ARG A 51 9.84 -8.60 -12.70
CA ARG A 51 9.81 -7.44 -11.82
C ARG A 51 11.12 -7.51 -11.03
N GLU A 52 12.13 -6.78 -11.46
CA GLU A 52 13.19 -6.39 -10.52
C GLU A 52 12.46 -5.71 -9.37
N GLN A 53 12.57 -6.30 -8.18
CA GLN A 53 12.14 -5.69 -6.94
C GLN A 53 13.13 -4.54 -6.63
N ALA A 54 13.20 -3.55 -7.52
CA ALA A 54 13.80 -2.28 -7.20
C ALA A 54 12.90 -1.68 -6.12
N GLN A 55 13.43 -1.52 -4.92
CA GLN A 55 12.74 -0.77 -3.88
C GLN A 55 12.53 0.63 -4.44
N ASP A 56 11.27 0.98 -4.68
CA ASP A 56 10.92 2.34 -5.03
C ASP A 56 11.14 3.21 -3.78
N LEU A 57 12.25 3.95 -3.78
CA LEU A 57 12.64 4.83 -2.68
C LEU A 57 12.21 6.28 -2.95
N ALA A 58 11.39 6.55 -3.97
CA ALA A 58 10.92 7.91 -4.28
C ALA A 58 10.19 8.55 -3.09
N TRP A 59 9.50 7.76 -2.27
CA TRP A 59 8.82 8.22 -1.06
C TRP A 59 9.79 8.79 0.00
N ARG A 60 11.08 8.46 -0.05
CA ARG A 60 12.09 9.02 0.87
C ARG A 60 12.32 10.52 0.65
N GLU A 61 11.96 11.05 -0.50
CA GLU A 61 12.08 12.48 -0.81
C GLU A 61 10.90 13.30 -0.24
N TRP A 62 9.86 12.64 0.29
CA TRP A 62 8.69 13.32 0.84
C TRP A 62 8.95 13.94 2.22
N PRO A 63 8.09 14.87 2.69
CA PRO A 63 8.11 15.35 4.07
C PRO A 63 8.04 14.22 5.09
N VAL A 64 8.68 14.39 6.24
CA VAL A 64 8.84 13.34 7.27
C VAL A 64 7.50 12.78 7.73
N GLU A 65 6.48 13.62 7.84
CA GLU A 65 5.12 13.23 8.23
C GLU A 65 4.52 12.24 7.23
N ARG A 66 4.71 12.51 5.92
CA ARG A 66 4.25 11.64 4.83
C ARG A 66 5.04 10.35 4.76
N ARG A 67 6.32 10.37 5.10
CA ARG A 67 7.16 9.17 5.17
C ARG A 67 6.72 8.24 6.29
N ILE A 68 6.41 8.79 7.47
CA ILE A 68 5.88 8.03 8.61
C ILE A 68 4.51 7.43 8.26
N GLU A 69 3.60 8.21 7.66
CA GLU A 69 2.31 7.71 7.17
C GLU A 69 2.48 6.55 6.18
N HIS A 70 3.33 6.73 5.17
CA HIS A 70 3.62 5.69 4.17
C HIS A 70 4.20 4.42 4.82
N ALA A 71 5.18 4.57 5.72
CA ALA A 71 5.80 3.46 6.43
C ALA A 71 4.80 2.67 7.27
N LEU A 72 3.86 3.34 7.93
CA LEU A 72 2.80 2.69 8.70
C LEU A 72 1.82 1.93 7.79
N VAL A 73 1.37 2.52 6.69
CA VAL A 73 0.43 1.88 5.75
C VAL A 73 1.04 0.66 5.07
N HIS A 74 2.35 0.67 4.84
CA HIS A 74 3.05 -0.41 4.12
C HIS A 74 3.82 -1.36 5.05
N GLY A 75 3.78 -1.17 6.37
CA GLY A 75 4.50 -1.99 7.34
C GLY A 75 6.03 -1.91 7.21
N ILE A 76 6.58 -0.77 6.78
CA ILE A 76 8.01 -0.57 6.57
C ILE A 76 8.67 -0.14 7.89
N SER A 77 9.53 -1.00 8.46
CA SER A 77 10.25 -0.71 9.71
C SER A 77 11.66 -0.16 9.53
N GLU A 78 12.21 -0.20 8.31
CA GLU A 78 13.62 0.12 8.05
C GLU A 78 14.02 1.55 8.44
N PHE A 79 13.16 2.53 8.19
CA PHE A 79 13.45 3.96 8.40
C PHE A 79 12.70 4.60 9.57
N ILE A 80 11.89 3.82 10.31
CA ILE A 80 10.93 4.40 11.28
C ILE A 80 11.63 5.15 12.41
N VAL A 81 12.80 4.67 12.85
CA VAL A 81 13.57 5.33 13.93
C VAL A 81 14.12 6.67 13.47
N GLU A 82 14.68 6.72 12.25
CA GLU A 82 15.24 7.94 11.66
C GLU A 82 14.14 8.99 11.43
N ASP A 83 13.03 8.58 10.81
CA ASP A 83 11.93 9.49 10.52
C ASP A 83 11.24 9.99 11.80
N THR A 84 11.06 9.11 12.80
CA THR A 84 10.49 9.51 14.10
C THR A 84 11.38 10.50 14.83
N GLU A 85 12.71 10.31 14.80
CA GLU A 85 13.64 11.24 15.43
C GLU A 85 13.70 12.60 14.71
N GLN A 86 13.61 12.58 13.38
CA GLN A 86 13.50 13.82 12.61
C GLN A 86 12.21 14.58 12.95
N ALA A 87 11.07 13.89 13.04
CA ALA A 87 9.80 14.50 13.45
C ALA A 87 9.87 15.02 14.90
N ARG A 88 10.47 14.25 15.81
CA ARG A 88 10.67 14.63 17.22
C ARG A 88 11.56 15.85 17.38
N SER A 89 12.59 16.00 16.55
CA SER A 89 13.49 17.16 16.56
C SER A 89 12.80 18.44 16.07
N ALA A 90 11.78 18.31 15.22
CA ALA A 90 10.98 19.43 14.72
C ALA A 90 9.79 19.78 15.64
N ALA A 91 9.38 18.86 16.50
CA ALA A 91 8.27 19.03 17.45
C ALA A 91 8.71 19.73 18.75
N THR A 92 7.75 20.35 19.43
CA THR A 92 8.01 21.01 20.74
C THR A 92 8.03 19.97 21.86
N ASP A 93 7.11 19.00 21.79
CA ASP A 93 6.99 17.90 22.74
C ASP A 93 6.92 16.57 22.00
N ALA A 94 7.50 15.52 22.60
CA ALA A 94 7.50 14.18 21.99
C ALA A 94 6.08 13.62 21.77
N VAL A 95 5.11 14.05 22.57
CA VAL A 95 3.70 13.64 22.44
C VAL A 95 3.10 14.11 21.11
N GLU A 96 3.56 15.23 20.56
CA GLU A 96 3.06 15.78 19.29
C GLU A 96 3.38 14.85 18.11
N VAL A 97 4.48 14.08 18.19
CA VAL A 97 4.82 13.06 17.18
C VAL A 97 3.85 11.88 17.24
N ILE A 98 3.45 11.50 18.45
CA ILE A 98 2.49 10.40 18.68
C ILE A 98 1.11 10.83 18.20
N GLU A 99 0.61 11.96 18.68
CA GLU A 99 -0.74 12.45 18.38
C GLU A 99 -0.86 13.05 16.97
N GLY A 100 0.25 13.42 16.33
CA GLY A 100 0.31 13.95 14.98
C GLY A 100 0.57 12.86 13.93
N PRO A 101 1.81 12.74 13.40
CA PRO A 101 2.10 11.89 12.25
C PRO A 101 1.81 10.40 12.49
N LEU A 102 2.06 9.86 13.70
CA LEU A 102 1.81 8.45 13.99
C LEU A 102 0.31 8.13 14.04
N MET A 103 -0.47 8.93 14.78
CA MET A 103 -1.93 8.78 14.82
C MET A 103 -2.58 9.03 13.44
N ALA A 104 -2.08 10.00 12.67
CA ALA A 104 -2.57 10.24 11.32
C ALA A 104 -2.37 9.01 10.42
N GLY A 105 -1.18 8.39 10.45
CA GLY A 105 -0.93 7.14 9.71
C GLY A 105 -1.83 5.99 10.16
N MET A 106 -2.03 5.84 11.47
CA MET A 106 -2.89 4.77 12.00
C MET A 106 -4.37 4.98 11.66
N ASN A 107 -4.84 6.22 11.56
CA ASN A 107 -6.19 6.53 11.10
C ASN A 107 -6.39 6.09 9.64
N VAL A 108 -5.41 6.29 8.77
CA VAL A 108 -5.46 5.81 7.37
C VAL A 108 -5.51 4.29 7.32
N VAL A 109 -4.68 3.60 8.11
CA VAL A 109 -4.72 2.13 8.25
C VAL A 109 -6.12 1.66 8.69
N GLY A 110 -6.69 2.32 9.71
CA GLY A 110 -8.04 2.03 10.21
C GLY A 110 -9.14 2.26 9.17
N GLU A 111 -9.04 3.33 8.37
CA GLU A 111 -9.98 3.61 7.29
C GLU A 111 -9.89 2.56 6.17
N LEU A 112 -8.67 2.21 5.73
CA LEU A 112 -8.45 1.19 4.71
C LEU A 112 -8.95 -0.19 5.20
N PHE A 113 -8.70 -0.52 6.46
CA PHE A 113 -9.22 -1.73 7.08
C PHE A 113 -10.77 -1.72 7.14
N GLY A 114 -11.36 -0.61 7.58
CA GLY A 114 -12.82 -0.46 7.65
C GLY A 114 -13.52 -0.53 6.29
N GLN A 115 -12.83 -0.11 5.21
CA GLN A 115 -13.31 -0.24 3.83
C GLN A 115 -13.04 -1.62 3.21
N GLY A 116 -12.40 -2.55 3.93
CA GLY A 116 -12.02 -3.87 3.43
C GLY A 116 -10.89 -3.85 2.40
N LYS A 117 -10.08 -2.77 2.38
CA LYS A 117 -8.95 -2.55 1.46
C LYS A 117 -7.60 -2.94 2.05
N MET A 118 -7.59 -3.29 3.34
CA MET A 118 -6.46 -3.82 4.09
C MET A 118 -6.95 -4.94 5.01
N PHE A 119 -6.10 -5.94 5.29
CA PHE A 119 -6.46 -7.13 6.06
C PHE A 119 -5.62 -7.28 7.33
N LEU A 120 -6.14 -8.01 8.32
CA LEU A 120 -5.49 -8.23 9.63
C LEU A 120 -3.99 -8.61 9.58
N PRO A 121 -3.49 -9.42 8.63
CA PRO A 121 -2.06 -9.73 8.54
C PRO A 121 -1.17 -8.56 8.11
N GLN A 122 -1.76 -7.45 7.65
CA GLN A 122 -1.11 -6.21 7.22
C GLN A 122 -1.20 -5.08 8.27
N VAL A 123 -2.04 -5.25 9.30
CA VAL A 123 -2.28 -4.25 10.37
C VAL A 123 -1.38 -4.51 11.57
#